data_AF-A0A9P4W7Z2-F1
#
_entry.id   AF-A0A9P4W7Z2-F1
#
_cell.length_a   1.000
_cell.length_b   1.000
_cell.length_c   1.000
_cell.angle_alpha   90.00
_cell.angle_beta   90.00
_cell.angle_gamma   90.00
#
_symmetry.space_group_name_H-M   'P 1'
#
loop_
_entity.id
_entity.type
_entity.pdbx_description
1 polymer ?
#
loop_
_entity_poly.entity_id
_entity_poly.type
_entity_poly.pdbx_seq_one_letter_code
_entity_poly.pdbx_strand_id
1 'polypeptide(L)'
;MQPLILLLSSALVASASQHGHHHVHRHRNVELTRRIDDVIGAVKDKRDEGSNASDSVLARVSDWVIPATCPWKIPWPLPDTPQPTVDDVAIPQLSLFQRPESTANTLTIYNFCDYDLYFEPHVGNTVEALGHIAAGGKLDRPFESAPEGSGINLKVSKKEGDFSKPVQIEYAVSAGTVWYDISLIDCLGRTEDGLRNGDTSACAGHEAGLQMGPAKDALSFQCGAGAWCDDQAYLYEENLCKKTNPNSACSSDKGMAVEFCASNRK
;
A
#
# COMPACT_ATOMS: atom_id res chain seq x y z
N MET A 1 -42.82 29.28 38.44
CA MET A 1 -43.85 28.33 37.99
C MET A 1 -43.50 27.88 36.58
N GLN A 2 -42.98 26.65 36.44
CA GLN A 2 -42.67 25.98 35.18
C GLN A 2 -43.22 24.55 35.31
N PRO A 3 -43.92 24.00 34.30
CA PRO A 3 -44.54 22.70 34.44
C PRO A 3 -43.54 21.57 34.15
N LEU A 4 -43.68 20.54 34.98
CA LEU A 4 -43.08 19.23 34.94
C LEU A 4 -43.71 18.41 33.79
N ILE A 5 -42.91 17.83 32.90
CA ILE A 5 -43.37 16.82 31.92
C ILE A 5 -42.74 15.48 32.27
N LEU A 6 -43.58 14.58 32.77
CA LEU A 6 -43.34 13.14 32.91
C LEU A 6 -43.58 12.46 31.56
N LEU A 7 -42.66 11.59 31.13
CA LEU A 7 -42.93 10.56 30.13
C LEU A 7 -42.51 9.20 30.71
N LEU A 8 -43.54 8.40 30.97
CA LEU A 8 -43.53 6.98 31.27
C LEU A 8 -43.74 6.19 29.98
N SER A 9 -43.40 4.89 30.04
CA SER A 9 -43.79 3.77 29.14
C SER A 9 -42.67 3.32 28.21
N SER A 10 -42.38 2.03 27.94
CA SER A 10 -42.86 0.74 28.46
C SER A 10 -41.86 -0.34 28.01
N ALA A 11 -41.76 -1.42 28.77
CA ALA A 11 -41.02 -2.64 28.45
C ALA A 11 -41.79 -3.57 27.48
N LEU A 12 -41.13 -4.69 27.09
CA LEU A 12 -41.59 -5.91 26.37
C LEU A 12 -41.38 -5.87 24.84
N VAL A 13 -40.90 -6.90 24.11
CA VAL A 13 -40.77 -8.37 24.29
C VAL A 13 -39.56 -8.86 23.48
N ALA A 14 -38.80 -9.81 24.02
CA ALA A 14 -37.83 -10.62 23.27
C ALA A 14 -38.55 -11.76 22.52
N SER A 15 -38.25 -11.92 21.23
CA SER A 15 -38.61 -13.13 20.47
C SER A 15 -37.36 -13.75 19.86
N ALA A 16 -37.04 -14.96 20.32
CA ALA A 16 -36.02 -15.82 19.76
C ALA A 16 -36.63 -16.64 18.60
N SER A 17 -35.97 -16.64 17.44
CA SER A 17 -36.24 -17.62 16.38
C SER A 17 -35.14 -18.67 16.38
N GLN A 18 -35.55 -19.93 16.55
CA GLN A 18 -34.74 -21.11 16.30
C GLN A 18 -34.73 -21.38 14.79
N HIS A 19 -33.55 -21.48 14.19
CA HIS A 19 -33.35 -22.18 12.92
C HIS A 19 -32.30 -23.26 13.11
N GLY A 20 -32.76 -24.52 13.10
CA GLY A 20 -31.91 -25.70 13.02
C GLY A 20 -31.58 -26.00 11.56
N HIS A 21 -30.29 -26.14 11.25
CA HIS A 21 -29.84 -26.77 10.02
C HIS A 21 -28.90 -27.92 10.35
N HIS A 22 -29.38 -29.13 10.08
CA HIS A 22 -28.63 -30.36 10.06
C HIS A 22 -27.78 -30.37 8.78
N HIS A 23 -26.45 -30.38 8.91
CA HIS A 23 -25.57 -30.70 7.78
C HIS A 23 -24.72 -31.93 8.11
N VAL A 24 -24.96 -32.96 7.31
CA VAL A 24 -24.25 -34.23 7.22
C VAL A 24 -22.81 -33.97 6.79
N HIS A 25 -21.84 -34.37 7.60
CA HIS A 25 -20.43 -34.41 7.19
C HIS A 25 -20.20 -35.61 6.27
N ARG A 26 -19.86 -35.35 5.01
CA ARG A 26 -19.26 -36.34 4.11
C ARG A 26 -17.80 -35.96 3.90
N HIS A 27 -16.89 -36.75 4.46
CA HIS A 27 -15.46 -36.64 4.20
C HIS A 27 -15.16 -36.85 2.71
N ARG A 28 -14.40 -35.92 2.12
CA ARG A 28 -13.61 -36.17 0.91
C ARG A 28 -12.19 -35.70 1.17
N ASN A 29 -11.28 -36.68 1.28
CA ASN A 29 -9.86 -36.46 1.10
C ASN A 29 -9.63 -36.06 -0.36
N VAL A 30 -9.00 -34.91 -0.60
CA VAL A 30 -8.39 -34.59 -1.90
C VAL A 30 -6.95 -34.19 -1.64
N GLU A 31 -6.09 -35.10 -2.05
CA GLU A 31 -4.64 -35.01 -2.15
C GLU A 31 -4.31 -33.96 -3.23
N LEU A 32 -3.75 -32.81 -2.83
CA LEU A 32 -3.34 -31.74 -3.75
C LEU A 32 -1.83 -31.52 -3.63
N THR A 33 -1.06 -32.40 -4.27
CA THR A 33 0.39 -32.24 -4.43
C THR A 33 0.80 -32.65 -5.85
N ARG A 34 0.49 -31.78 -6.82
CA ARG A 34 1.17 -31.71 -8.13
C ARG A 34 0.47 -30.67 -9.00
N ARG A 35 1.03 -29.45 -9.10
CA ARG A 35 0.83 -28.50 -10.23
C ARG A 35 1.57 -27.17 -10.08
N ILE A 36 2.65 -27.11 -9.29
CA ILE A 36 3.47 -25.88 -9.17
C ILE A 36 4.41 -25.73 -10.38
N ASP A 37 4.80 -26.83 -11.04
CA ASP A 37 5.78 -26.79 -12.13
C ASP A 37 5.25 -26.27 -13.48
N ASP A 38 3.92 -26.27 -13.70
CA ASP A 38 3.33 -25.84 -14.98
C ASP A 38 3.19 -24.31 -15.11
N VAL A 39 3.23 -23.57 -14.00
CA VAL A 39 3.02 -22.10 -14.00
C VAL A 39 4.26 -21.34 -14.49
N ILE A 40 5.46 -21.89 -14.30
CA ILE A 40 6.73 -21.26 -14.71
C ILE A 40 6.89 -21.29 -16.24
N GLY A 41 6.26 -22.24 -16.95
CA GLY A 41 6.34 -22.34 -18.41
C GLY A 41 5.55 -21.25 -19.16
N ALA A 42 4.45 -20.76 -18.60
CA ALA A 42 3.52 -19.88 -19.31
C ALA A 42 3.96 -18.40 -19.37
N VAL A 43 4.94 -17.99 -18.56
CA VAL A 43 5.42 -16.60 -18.49
C VAL A 43 6.35 -16.25 -19.67
N LYS A 44 6.90 -17.24 -20.39
CA LYS A 44 7.81 -16.98 -21.52
C LYS A 44 7.12 -16.64 -22.84
N ASP A 45 5.83 -16.94 -23.01
CA ASP A 45 5.17 -16.96 -24.33
C ASP A 45 4.08 -15.90 -24.56
N LYS A 46 3.95 -14.89 -23.69
CA LYS A 46 3.05 -13.75 -23.92
C LYS A 46 3.78 -12.42 -23.91
N ARG A 47 4.59 -12.20 -24.94
CA ARG A 47 4.79 -10.86 -25.51
C ARG A 47 3.89 -10.78 -26.73
N ASP A 48 3.23 -9.64 -26.89
CA ASP A 48 2.31 -9.26 -27.97
C ASP A 48 0.83 -9.49 -27.63
N GLU A 49 0.26 -8.55 -26.86
CA GLU A 49 -0.98 -7.85 -27.22
C GLU A 49 -1.26 -6.75 -26.17
N GLY A 50 -1.47 -5.51 -26.64
CA GLY A 50 -1.62 -4.32 -25.80
C GLY A 50 -2.90 -4.31 -24.97
N SER A 51 -2.75 -4.04 -23.67
CA SER A 51 -3.83 -3.67 -22.76
C SER A 51 -3.25 -2.91 -21.57
N ASN A 52 -3.64 -1.62 -21.46
CA ASN A 52 -3.86 -0.79 -20.27
C ASN A 52 -2.95 -0.94 -19.03
N ALA A 53 -2.32 0.20 -18.65
CA ALA A 53 -1.81 0.55 -17.33
C ALA A 53 -1.14 -0.57 -16.50
N SER A 54 0.02 -1.04 -16.98
CA SER A 54 1.10 -1.67 -16.17
C SER A 54 0.67 -2.29 -14.84
N ASP A 55 -0.08 -3.39 -14.92
CA ASP A 55 -0.21 -4.32 -13.81
C ASP A 55 1.18 -4.78 -13.37
N SER A 56 1.34 -5.05 -12.07
CA SER A 56 2.49 -5.73 -11.49
C SER A 56 3.11 -6.77 -12.44
N VAL A 57 4.44 -6.76 -12.60
CA VAL A 57 5.13 -7.74 -13.46
C VAL A 57 5.05 -9.16 -12.89
N LEU A 58 4.68 -9.31 -11.60
CA LEU A 58 4.51 -10.61 -10.99
C LEU A 58 3.18 -11.25 -11.37
N ALA A 59 3.23 -12.58 -11.53
CA ALA A 59 2.03 -13.36 -11.74
C ALA A 59 1.07 -13.20 -10.55
N ARG A 60 -0.23 -13.18 -10.87
CA ARG A 60 -1.33 -13.17 -9.91
C ARG A 60 -1.68 -14.61 -9.54
N VAL A 61 -2.06 -14.86 -8.30
CA VAL A 61 -2.62 -16.17 -7.97
C VAL A 61 -4.05 -16.31 -8.47
N SER A 62 -4.47 -17.54 -8.76
CA SER A 62 -5.88 -17.82 -9.09
C SER A 62 -6.76 -17.92 -7.84
N ASP A 63 -6.18 -18.26 -6.69
CA ASP A 63 -6.83 -18.37 -5.40
C ASP A 63 -5.79 -18.09 -4.30
N TRP A 64 -6.08 -17.16 -3.39
CA TRP A 64 -5.19 -16.82 -2.28
C TRP A 64 -5.80 -17.25 -0.95
N VAL A 65 -5.11 -18.14 -0.27
CA VAL A 65 -5.39 -18.45 1.13
C VAL A 65 -4.43 -17.63 1.98
N ILE A 66 -4.95 -16.72 2.81
CA ILE A 66 -4.12 -16.00 3.77
C ILE A 66 -3.37 -17.04 4.62
N PRO A 67 -2.02 -17.00 4.64
CA PRO A 67 -1.25 -17.92 5.45
C PRO A 67 -1.70 -17.88 6.92
N ALA A 68 -1.77 -19.04 7.58
CA ALA A 68 -2.12 -19.14 8.99
C ALA A 68 -1.13 -18.42 9.94
N THR A 69 -0.05 -17.85 9.41
CA THR A 69 0.96 -17.08 10.14
C THR A 69 0.50 -15.67 10.52
N CYS A 70 -0.60 -15.16 9.97
CA CYS A 70 -1.20 -13.92 10.47
C CYS A 70 -1.77 -14.16 11.87
N PRO A 71 -1.28 -13.47 12.92
CA PRO A 71 -1.77 -13.69 14.29
C PRO A 71 -3.20 -13.18 14.48
N TRP A 72 -3.72 -12.39 13.55
CA TRP A 72 -5.05 -11.79 13.56
C TRP A 72 -5.78 -11.97 12.22
N LYS A 73 -7.08 -11.69 12.24
CA LYS A 73 -7.94 -11.75 11.05
C LYS A 73 -7.72 -10.51 10.18
N ILE A 74 -7.15 -10.73 8.99
CA ILE A 74 -7.06 -9.71 7.95
C ILE A 74 -8.33 -9.76 7.08
N PRO A 75 -9.01 -8.64 6.81
CA PRO A 75 -10.14 -8.61 5.88
C PRO A 75 -9.72 -9.01 4.46
N TRP A 76 -10.27 -10.12 3.96
CA TRP A 76 -10.03 -10.65 2.62
C TRP A 76 -11.18 -11.58 2.18
N PRO A 77 -11.56 -11.63 0.88
CA PRO A 77 -11.08 -10.77 -0.21
C PRO A 77 -11.52 -9.31 -0.06
N LEU A 78 -10.72 -8.37 -0.60
CA LEU A 78 -11.15 -6.97 -0.72
C LEU A 78 -12.05 -6.80 -1.95
N PRO A 79 -13.21 -6.10 -1.83
CA PRO A 79 -14.08 -5.82 -2.96
C PRO A 79 -13.38 -5.05 -4.10
N ASP A 80 -13.71 -5.41 -5.34
CA ASP A 80 -13.23 -4.72 -6.56
C ASP A 80 -11.69 -4.63 -6.68
N THR A 81 -10.97 -5.57 -6.07
CA THR A 81 -9.50 -5.66 -6.18
C THR A 81 -9.07 -6.85 -7.02
N PRO A 82 -7.95 -6.75 -7.76
CA PRO A 82 -7.28 -7.91 -8.33
C PRO A 82 -6.84 -8.91 -7.26
N GLN A 83 -6.64 -10.16 -7.66
CA GLN A 83 -5.98 -11.14 -6.80
C GLN A 83 -4.56 -10.68 -6.43
N PRO A 84 -4.02 -11.10 -5.29
CA PRO A 84 -2.69 -10.69 -4.90
C PRO A 84 -1.63 -11.33 -5.80
N THR A 85 -0.48 -10.66 -5.89
CA THR A 85 0.72 -11.25 -6.49
C THR A 85 1.17 -12.50 -5.75
N VAL A 86 1.77 -13.44 -6.49
CA VAL A 86 2.38 -14.67 -5.95
C VAL A 86 3.37 -14.32 -4.83
N ASP A 87 3.38 -15.10 -3.74
CA ASP A 87 4.36 -14.97 -2.64
C ASP A 87 5.71 -15.61 -3.00
N ASP A 88 6.74 -15.33 -2.19
CA ASP A 88 8.04 -16.03 -2.22
C ASP A 88 8.75 -15.92 -3.59
N VAL A 89 8.49 -14.81 -4.27
CA VAL A 89 9.14 -14.41 -5.52
C VAL A 89 9.84 -13.08 -5.31
N ALA A 90 11.00 -12.90 -5.92
CA ALA A 90 11.72 -11.64 -5.83
C ALA A 90 10.92 -10.51 -6.53
N ILE A 91 10.81 -9.36 -5.88
CA ILE A 91 10.17 -8.19 -6.47
C ILE A 91 11.05 -7.69 -7.62
N PRO A 92 10.52 -7.60 -8.85
CA PRO A 92 11.30 -7.15 -9.99
C PRO A 92 11.54 -5.64 -9.93
N GLN A 93 12.73 -5.21 -10.37
CA GLN A 93 12.93 -3.82 -10.74
C GLN A 93 12.16 -3.54 -12.04
N LEU A 94 11.18 -2.66 -11.97
CA LEU A 94 10.43 -2.22 -13.14
C LEU A 94 11.18 -1.12 -13.92
N SER A 95 10.69 -0.83 -15.12
CA SER A 95 11.18 0.27 -15.97
C SER A 95 10.00 1.09 -16.53
N LEU A 96 9.00 1.34 -15.69
CA LEU A 96 7.86 2.20 -15.99
C LEU A 96 8.28 3.66 -16.10
N PHE A 97 9.16 4.11 -15.19
CA PHE A 97 9.75 5.45 -15.25
C PHE A 97 11.27 5.40 -15.09
N GLN A 98 11.93 6.44 -15.59
CA GLN A 98 13.37 6.61 -15.37
C GLN A 98 13.62 6.85 -13.87
N ARG A 99 14.60 6.14 -13.30
CA ARG A 99 14.95 6.30 -11.89
C ARG A 99 15.33 7.75 -11.58
N PRO A 100 14.78 8.33 -10.50
CA PRO A 100 15.13 9.68 -10.10
C PRO A 100 16.59 9.75 -9.68
N GLU A 101 17.23 10.88 -9.97
CA GLU A 101 18.52 11.19 -9.36
C GLU A 101 18.36 11.33 -7.85
N SER A 102 19.40 11.00 -7.10
CA SER A 102 19.36 10.98 -5.63
C SER A 102 20.59 11.70 -5.06
N THR A 103 20.37 12.43 -3.98
CA THR A 103 21.44 13.13 -3.25
C THR A 103 21.82 12.33 -2.02
N ALA A 104 23.12 12.10 -1.80
CA ALA A 104 23.61 11.34 -0.65
C ALA A 104 22.99 11.83 0.68
N ASN A 105 22.61 10.89 1.54
CA ASN A 105 22.01 11.10 2.85
C ASN A 105 20.73 11.97 2.84
N THR A 106 20.01 12.00 1.72
CA THR A 106 18.83 12.84 1.50
C THR A 106 17.70 12.00 0.92
N LEU A 107 16.47 12.26 1.39
CA LEU A 107 15.23 11.93 0.70
C LEU A 107 14.80 13.17 -0.11
N THR A 108 14.86 13.07 -1.43
CA THR A 108 14.31 14.11 -2.33
C THR A 108 12.89 13.75 -2.74
N ILE A 109 11.95 14.66 -2.51
CA ILE A 109 10.53 14.48 -2.84
C ILE A 109 10.19 15.40 -4.00
N TYR A 110 9.76 14.83 -5.12
CA TYR A 110 9.29 15.57 -6.29
C TYR A 110 7.78 15.53 -6.38
N ASN A 111 7.17 16.69 -6.60
CA ASN A 111 5.75 16.82 -6.90
C ASN A 111 5.58 17.14 -8.39
N PHE A 112 5.31 16.13 -9.22
CA PHE A 112 4.96 16.36 -10.63
C PHE A 112 3.44 16.41 -10.87
N CYS A 113 2.66 16.47 -9.80
CA CYS A 113 1.22 16.68 -9.90
C CYS A 113 0.91 18.14 -10.24
N ASP A 114 -0.31 18.37 -10.73
CA ASP A 114 -0.87 19.70 -10.99
C ASP A 114 -1.53 20.34 -9.75
N TYR A 115 -1.33 19.72 -8.58
CA TYR A 115 -1.81 20.16 -7.28
C TYR A 115 -0.71 20.07 -6.23
N ASP A 116 -0.90 20.80 -5.12
CA ASP A 116 0.03 20.81 -4.00
C ASP A 116 -0.07 19.52 -3.18
N LEU A 117 1.09 19.03 -2.71
CA LEU A 117 1.15 17.92 -1.77
C LEU A 117 1.34 18.47 -0.36
N TYR A 118 0.61 17.92 0.60
CA TYR A 118 0.70 18.27 2.02
C TYR A 118 1.24 17.07 2.79
N PHE A 119 2.05 17.33 3.81
CA PHE A 119 2.79 16.31 4.56
C PHE A 119 2.53 16.44 6.06
N GLU A 120 2.25 15.30 6.70
CA GLU A 120 2.28 15.12 8.16
C GLU A 120 3.41 14.14 8.49
N PRO A 121 4.62 14.62 8.86
CA PRO A 121 5.73 13.75 9.18
C PRO A 121 5.56 13.14 10.57
N HIS A 122 5.60 11.82 10.65
CA HIS A 122 5.69 11.06 11.90
C HIS A 122 7.13 10.58 12.09
N VAL A 123 7.75 10.97 13.19
CA VAL A 123 9.11 10.56 13.59
C VAL A 123 8.97 9.71 14.86
N GLY A 124 9.02 8.38 14.70
CA GLY A 124 8.60 7.45 15.74
C GLY A 124 7.16 7.72 16.20
N ASN A 125 6.99 8.08 17.47
CA ASN A 125 5.67 8.39 18.06
C ASN A 125 5.35 9.90 18.09
N THR A 126 6.14 10.73 17.41
CA THR A 126 5.97 12.18 17.40
C THR A 126 5.53 12.68 16.03
N VAL A 127 4.65 13.66 16.00
CA VAL A 127 4.23 14.35 14.77
C VAL A 127 5.00 15.67 14.70
N GLU A 128 5.70 15.90 13.58
CA GLU A 128 6.42 17.13 13.33
C GLU A 128 5.54 18.20 12.67
N ALA A 129 6.13 19.36 12.40
CA ALA A 129 5.46 20.44 11.69
C ALA A 129 4.99 19.97 10.31
N LEU A 130 3.72 20.28 10.01
CA LEU A 130 3.14 20.04 8.69
C LEU A 130 3.92 20.81 7.62
N GLY A 131 4.11 20.18 6.46
CA GLY A 131 4.78 20.76 5.31
C GLY A 131 3.90 20.73 4.07
N HIS A 132 4.31 21.43 3.02
CA HIS A 132 3.74 21.27 1.68
C HIS A 132 4.81 21.42 0.60
N ILE A 133 4.52 20.84 -0.57
CA ILE A 133 5.29 21.03 -1.80
C ILE A 133 4.30 21.49 -2.85
N ALA A 134 4.50 22.71 -3.34
CA ALA A 134 3.68 23.26 -4.42
C ALA A 134 3.70 22.36 -5.67
N ALA A 135 2.66 22.41 -6.50
CA ALA A 135 2.62 21.74 -7.80
C ALA A 135 3.91 22.03 -8.62
N GLY A 136 4.54 20.98 -9.17
CA GLY A 136 5.82 21.09 -9.88
C GLY A 136 7.06 21.30 -8.99
N GLY A 137 6.88 21.36 -7.67
CA GLY A 137 7.93 21.64 -6.70
C GLY A 137 8.77 20.43 -6.31
N LYS A 138 9.77 20.68 -5.46
CA LYS A 138 10.56 19.65 -4.79
C LYS A 138 10.87 20.02 -3.34
N LEU A 139 11.12 19.01 -2.52
CA LEU A 139 11.63 19.16 -1.15
C LEU A 139 12.76 18.18 -0.92
N ASP A 140 13.90 18.68 -0.44
CA ASP A 140 15.00 17.84 0.01
C ASP A 140 14.93 17.74 1.54
N ARG A 141 14.82 16.53 2.07
CA ARG A 141 14.90 16.26 3.52
C ARG A 141 16.16 15.43 3.80
N PRO A 142 17.02 15.84 4.75
CA PRO A 142 18.09 14.96 5.21
C PRO A 142 17.44 13.68 5.78
N PHE A 143 18.13 12.55 5.67
CA PHE A 143 17.67 11.37 6.39
C PHE A 143 17.75 11.62 7.89
N GLU A 144 16.59 11.58 8.53
CA GLU A 144 16.45 11.79 9.96
C GLU A 144 16.58 10.46 10.71
N SER A 145 17.18 10.50 11.90
CA SER A 145 17.18 9.38 12.83
C SER A 145 15.89 9.40 13.65
N ALA A 146 15.16 8.30 13.66
CA ALA A 146 14.09 8.07 14.62
C ALA A 146 14.63 7.31 15.87
N PRO A 147 13.90 7.29 17.00
CA PRO A 147 14.23 6.40 18.11
C PRO A 147 14.47 4.96 17.66
N GLU A 148 15.33 4.23 18.37
CA GLU A 148 15.67 2.84 18.02
C GLU A 148 14.42 1.97 17.90
N GLY A 149 14.34 1.20 16.80
CA GLY A 149 13.18 0.36 16.48
C GLY A 149 12.00 1.11 15.87
N SER A 150 12.15 2.39 15.52
CA SER A 150 11.13 3.18 14.82
C SER A 150 11.66 3.76 13.50
N GLY A 151 10.74 4.30 12.70
CA GLY A 151 11.06 4.93 11.42
C GLY A 151 10.44 6.32 11.30
N ILE A 152 10.56 6.84 10.10
CA ILE A 152 9.91 8.05 9.63
C ILE A 152 8.77 7.61 8.71
N ASN A 153 7.57 8.13 8.95
CA ASN A 153 6.42 7.91 8.08
C ASN A 153 5.89 9.29 7.64
N LEU A 154 6.06 9.58 6.36
CA LEU A 154 5.54 10.80 5.76
C LEU A 154 4.16 10.52 5.19
N LYS A 155 3.13 10.98 5.90
CA LYS A 155 1.75 10.93 5.41
C LYS A 155 1.51 12.05 4.41
N VAL A 156 1.20 11.70 3.17
CA VAL A 156 1.07 12.64 2.05
C VAL A 156 -0.38 12.72 1.59
N SER A 157 -0.92 13.94 1.51
CA SER A 157 -2.31 14.22 1.12
C SER A 157 -2.40 15.23 -0.02
N LYS A 158 -3.52 15.16 -0.76
CA LYS A 158 -3.93 16.17 -1.75
C LYS A 158 -4.55 17.42 -1.10
N LYS A 159 -4.88 17.37 0.20
CA LYS A 159 -5.64 18.40 0.91
C LYS A 159 -4.93 18.82 2.19
N GLU A 160 -4.79 20.12 2.39
CA GLU A 160 -4.20 20.68 3.60
C GLU A 160 -5.00 20.29 4.84
N GLY A 161 -4.31 19.77 5.85
CA GLY A 161 -4.91 19.42 7.14
C GLY A 161 -5.80 18.17 7.15
N ASP A 162 -5.93 17.45 6.02
CA ASP A 162 -6.67 16.18 5.95
C ASP A 162 -5.73 15.03 5.57
N PHE A 163 -5.28 14.30 6.58
CA PHE A 163 -4.43 13.11 6.45
C PHE A 163 -5.20 11.82 6.75
N SER A 164 -6.52 11.82 6.55
CA SER A 164 -7.36 10.63 6.77
C SER A 164 -7.22 9.56 5.69
N LYS A 165 -6.72 9.94 4.51
CA LYS A 165 -6.48 9.07 3.35
C LYS A 165 -5.08 9.30 2.73
N PRO A 166 -4.00 9.13 3.50
CA PRO A 166 -2.66 9.48 3.04
C PRO A 166 -2.06 8.37 2.19
N VAL A 167 -1.21 8.76 1.24
CA VAL A 167 -0.11 7.88 0.79
C VAL A 167 0.98 7.99 1.84
N GLN A 168 1.54 6.86 2.26
CA GLN A 168 2.60 6.81 3.27
C GLN A 168 3.91 6.48 2.59
N ILE A 169 4.89 7.37 2.78
CA ILE A 169 6.28 7.16 2.37
C ILE A 169 7.07 6.87 3.65
N GLU A 170 7.51 5.64 3.80
CA GLU A 170 8.11 5.17 5.04
C GLU A 170 9.59 4.89 4.82
N TYR A 171 10.42 5.30 5.79
CA TYR A 171 11.82 4.91 5.80
C TYR A 171 12.40 4.83 7.21
N ALA A 172 13.41 4.00 7.41
CA ALA A 172 14.15 3.92 8.66
C ALA A 172 15.65 3.85 8.38
N VAL A 173 16.42 4.68 9.09
CA VAL A 173 17.88 4.72 8.94
C VAL A 173 18.54 4.03 10.13
N SER A 174 19.35 3.00 9.84
CA SER A 174 20.12 2.28 10.85
C SER A 174 21.48 1.88 10.28
N ALA A 175 22.55 2.21 11.00
CA ALA A 175 23.94 1.86 10.63
C ALA A 175 24.30 2.18 9.16
N GLY A 176 23.89 3.34 8.63
CA GLY A 176 24.17 3.76 7.25
C GLY A 176 23.37 3.03 6.17
N THR A 177 22.37 2.23 6.57
CA THR A 177 21.38 1.60 5.70
C THR A 177 20.05 2.30 5.86
N VAL A 178 19.35 2.53 4.76
CA VAL A 178 17.99 3.05 4.73
C VAL A 178 17.07 1.95 4.23
N TRP A 179 16.11 1.57 5.07
CA TRP A 179 14.99 0.71 4.70
C TRP A 179 13.83 1.58 4.28
N TYR A 180 13.05 1.17 3.29
CA TYR A 180 11.99 2.00 2.74
C TYR A 180 10.92 1.21 2.01
N ASP A 181 9.73 1.81 1.98
CA ASP A 181 8.58 1.31 1.26
C ASP A 181 7.56 2.43 0.95
N ILE A 182 6.55 2.07 0.16
CA ILE A 182 5.38 2.90 -0.15
C ILE A 182 4.15 2.15 0.36
N SER A 183 3.29 2.83 1.10
CA SER A 183 2.00 2.26 1.55
C SER A 183 0.82 3.09 1.04
N LEU A 184 -0.10 2.40 0.36
CA LEU A 184 -1.34 2.94 -0.18
C LEU A 184 -2.55 2.48 0.64
N ILE A 185 -2.35 1.66 1.67
CA ILE A 185 -3.42 1.01 2.44
C ILE A 185 -4.47 2.03 2.91
N ASP A 186 -4.05 3.16 3.47
CA ASP A 186 -4.96 4.11 4.12
C ASP A 186 -5.62 5.09 3.16
N CYS A 187 -5.10 5.24 1.94
CA CYS A 187 -5.75 6.04 0.91
C CYS A 187 -6.78 5.28 0.07
N LEU A 188 -6.90 3.96 0.24
CA LEU A 188 -7.92 3.17 -0.44
C LEU A 188 -9.34 3.61 -0.06
N GLY A 189 -10.22 3.57 -1.05
CA GLY A 189 -11.65 3.72 -0.88
C GLY A 189 -12.24 2.64 0.03
N ARG A 190 -13.47 2.88 0.48
CA ARG A 190 -14.19 1.96 1.35
C ARG A 190 -15.60 1.72 0.87
N THR A 191 -16.08 0.50 1.01
CA THR A 191 -17.49 0.13 0.85
C THR A 191 -18.34 0.69 2.00
N GLU A 192 -19.67 0.60 1.88
CA GLU A 192 -20.61 1.09 2.90
C GLU A 192 -20.42 0.43 4.27
N ASP A 193 -19.98 -0.83 4.30
CA ASP A 193 -19.65 -1.59 5.52
C ASP A 193 -18.21 -1.34 6.01
N GLY A 194 -17.47 -0.42 5.39
CA GLY A 194 -16.17 0.07 5.84
C GLY A 194 -14.97 -0.77 5.38
N LEU A 195 -15.16 -1.81 4.57
CA LEU A 195 -14.07 -2.60 3.98
C LEU A 195 -13.33 -1.78 2.93
N ARG A 196 -12.00 -1.89 2.87
CA ARG A 196 -11.22 -1.26 1.79
C ARG A 196 -11.54 -1.92 0.45
N ASN A 197 -11.52 -1.15 -0.64
CA ASN A 197 -11.78 -1.62 -2.00
C ASN A 197 -10.73 -1.13 -3.01
N GLY A 198 -10.95 -1.43 -4.29
CA GLY A 198 -10.04 -1.08 -5.39
C GLY A 198 -9.96 0.41 -5.77
N ASP A 199 -10.68 1.31 -5.08
CA ASP A 199 -10.64 2.74 -5.41
C ASP A 199 -9.37 3.40 -4.85
N THR A 200 -8.46 3.82 -5.74
CA THR A 200 -7.23 4.53 -5.37
C THR A 200 -7.32 6.05 -5.60
N SER A 201 -8.49 6.62 -5.86
CA SER A 201 -8.64 8.02 -6.28
C SER A 201 -8.14 9.04 -5.25
N ALA A 202 -8.17 8.68 -3.97
CA ALA A 202 -7.67 9.50 -2.87
C ALA A 202 -6.15 9.39 -2.66
N CYS A 203 -5.48 8.39 -3.26
CA CYS A 203 -4.04 8.21 -3.15
C CYS A 203 -3.30 9.31 -3.91
N ALA A 204 -2.69 10.25 -3.18
CA ALA A 204 -1.89 11.33 -3.74
C ALA A 204 -0.84 10.80 -4.73
N GLY A 205 -0.88 11.30 -5.97
CA GLY A 205 0.10 11.03 -7.02
C GLY A 205 -0.15 9.75 -7.81
N HIS A 206 -0.93 8.83 -7.26
CA HIS A 206 -1.15 7.50 -7.85
C HIS A 206 -1.85 7.57 -9.21
N GLU A 207 -2.69 8.59 -9.44
CA GLU A 207 -3.39 8.81 -10.72
C GLU A 207 -2.45 8.96 -11.93
N ALA A 208 -1.20 9.35 -11.71
CA ALA A 208 -0.16 9.50 -12.73
C ALA A 208 1.10 8.71 -12.36
N GLY A 209 0.99 7.76 -11.43
CA GLY A 209 2.04 6.85 -11.02
C GLY A 209 2.93 7.38 -9.90
N LEU A 210 3.55 6.44 -9.19
CA LEU A 210 4.46 6.68 -8.08
C LEU A 210 5.79 5.99 -8.33
N GLN A 211 6.87 6.58 -7.86
CA GLN A 211 8.15 5.91 -7.79
C GLN A 211 8.92 6.30 -6.54
N MET A 212 9.63 5.36 -5.94
CA MET A 212 10.54 5.62 -4.82
C MET A 212 11.79 4.75 -4.89
N GLY A 213 12.94 5.29 -4.53
CA GLY A 213 14.18 4.53 -4.33
C GLY A 213 15.42 5.31 -4.76
N PRO A 214 16.61 4.68 -4.72
CA PRO A 214 17.83 5.32 -5.17
C PRO A 214 17.90 5.38 -6.70
N ALA A 215 18.82 6.18 -7.24
CA ALA A 215 19.10 6.23 -8.68
C ALA A 215 19.61 4.89 -9.26
N LYS A 216 20.29 4.08 -8.45
CA LYS A 216 20.90 2.79 -8.86
C LYS A 216 21.13 1.85 -7.68
N ASP A 217 21.60 0.64 -7.98
CA ASP A 217 22.18 -0.35 -7.04
C ASP A 217 21.22 -0.97 -5.99
N ALA A 218 19.98 -0.50 -5.88
CA ALA A 218 18.91 -1.15 -5.13
C ALA A 218 17.57 -1.09 -5.89
N LEU A 219 16.49 -1.62 -5.33
CA LEU A 219 15.17 -1.58 -5.94
C LEU A 219 14.60 -0.15 -5.88
N SER A 220 14.13 0.37 -7.00
CA SER A 220 13.25 1.52 -7.02
C SER A 220 11.85 1.03 -7.33
N PHE A 221 10.97 1.10 -6.33
CA PHE A 221 9.57 0.76 -6.45
C PHE A 221 8.90 1.67 -7.46
N GLN A 222 8.11 1.10 -8.37
CA GLN A 222 7.39 1.86 -9.38
C GLN A 222 5.96 1.36 -9.48
N CYS A 223 5.00 2.26 -9.33
CA CYS A 223 3.61 1.98 -9.53
C CYS A 223 3.11 2.79 -10.72
N GLY A 224 2.54 2.11 -11.72
CA GLY A 224 1.91 2.79 -12.84
C GLY A 224 0.70 3.63 -12.44
N ALA A 225 0.27 4.51 -13.33
CA ALA A 225 -0.93 5.33 -13.13
C ALA A 225 -2.16 4.47 -12.82
N GLY A 226 -2.70 4.60 -11.60
CA GLY A 226 -3.89 3.88 -11.14
C GLY A 226 -3.71 2.35 -11.01
N ALA A 227 -2.50 1.83 -11.17
CA ALA A 227 -2.26 0.39 -11.22
C ALA A 227 -2.35 -0.26 -9.83
N TRP A 228 -2.84 -1.50 -9.77
CA TRP A 228 -2.82 -2.27 -8.53
C TRP A 228 -1.45 -2.94 -8.34
N CYS A 229 -0.47 -2.21 -7.80
CA CYS A 229 0.94 -2.62 -7.74
C CYS A 229 1.35 -3.23 -6.38
N ASP A 230 0.67 -4.28 -5.92
CA ASP A 230 0.85 -4.91 -4.59
C ASP A 230 2.15 -5.71 -4.41
N ASP A 231 3.07 -5.65 -5.39
CA ASP A 231 4.47 -6.04 -5.27
C ASP A 231 5.43 -4.84 -5.19
N GLN A 232 4.96 -3.63 -5.46
CA GLN A 232 5.75 -2.40 -5.45
C GLN A 232 5.32 -1.45 -4.34
N ALA A 233 4.12 -1.63 -3.78
CA ALA A 233 3.60 -0.87 -2.65
C ALA A 233 2.68 -1.75 -1.78
N TYR A 234 2.54 -1.40 -0.50
CA TYR A 234 1.56 -2.04 0.36
C TYR A 234 0.14 -1.59 0.01
N LEU A 235 -0.70 -2.56 -0.38
CA LEU A 235 -2.13 -2.36 -0.68
C LEU A 235 -3.05 -3.16 0.27
N TYR A 236 -2.47 -4.04 1.09
CA TYR A 236 -3.18 -4.85 2.07
C TYR A 236 -2.56 -4.69 3.45
N GLU A 237 -3.38 -4.77 4.49
CA GLU A 237 -2.89 -4.85 5.87
C GLU A 237 -1.90 -6.03 6.01
N GLU A 238 -0.76 -5.76 6.64
CA GLU A 238 0.35 -6.73 6.80
C GLU A 238 0.81 -7.40 5.51
N ASN A 239 0.48 -6.82 4.35
CA ASN A 239 0.65 -7.45 3.04
C ASN A 239 0.11 -8.89 2.98
N LEU A 240 -1.01 -9.17 3.66
CA LEU A 240 -1.57 -10.52 3.81
C LEU A 240 -0.59 -11.55 4.42
N CYS A 241 0.39 -11.09 5.20
CA CYS A 241 1.50 -11.86 5.77
C CYS A 241 2.32 -12.65 4.74
N LYS A 242 2.44 -12.10 3.53
CA LYS A 242 3.38 -12.60 2.52
C LYS A 242 4.80 -12.65 3.09
N LYS A 243 5.57 -13.66 2.68
CA LYS A 243 7.02 -13.72 2.96
C LYS A 243 7.75 -12.58 2.27
N THR A 244 7.40 -12.29 1.02
CA THR A 244 7.98 -11.18 0.27
C THR A 244 7.13 -9.93 0.46
N ASN A 245 7.78 -8.85 0.93
CA ASN A 245 7.14 -7.56 1.17
C ASN A 245 7.74 -6.47 0.27
N PRO A 246 6.95 -5.46 -0.15
CA PRO A 246 7.42 -4.30 -0.92
C PRO A 246 8.23 -3.34 -0.05
N ASN A 247 9.28 -3.87 0.58
CA ASN A 247 10.27 -3.16 1.39
C ASN A 247 11.66 -3.51 0.87
N SER A 248 12.51 -2.50 0.74
CA SER A 248 13.87 -2.63 0.23
C SER A 248 14.84 -1.83 1.10
N ALA A 249 16.13 -2.06 0.89
CA ALA A 249 17.18 -1.33 1.57
C ALA A 249 18.28 -0.89 0.61
N CYS A 250 18.87 0.27 0.90
CA CYS A 250 20.08 0.74 0.25
C CYS A 250 20.99 1.45 1.25
N SER A 251 22.25 1.72 0.87
CA SER A 251 23.09 2.58 1.70
C SER A 251 22.57 4.02 1.66
N SER A 252 22.63 4.71 2.81
CA SER A 252 22.24 6.12 2.92
C SER A 252 23.08 7.03 2.03
N ASP A 253 24.31 6.63 1.70
CA ASP A 253 25.21 7.37 0.81
C ASP A 253 24.69 7.49 -0.64
N LYS A 254 23.72 6.65 -1.03
CA LYS A 254 23.08 6.71 -2.35
C LYS A 254 21.99 7.76 -2.42
N GLY A 255 21.45 8.18 -1.27
CA GLY A 255 20.22 8.95 -1.23
C GLY A 255 19.03 8.16 -1.74
N MET A 256 17.85 8.77 -1.64
CA MET A 256 16.64 8.28 -2.28
C MET A 256 15.86 9.44 -2.84
N ALA A 257 15.03 9.16 -3.83
CA ALA A 257 14.02 10.08 -4.26
C ALA A 257 12.67 9.40 -4.37
N VAL A 258 11.62 10.19 -4.18
CA VAL A 258 10.23 9.81 -4.41
C VAL A 258 9.62 10.80 -5.40
N GLU A 259 8.86 10.27 -6.36
CA GLU A 259 8.19 11.04 -7.39
C GLU A 259 6.68 10.77 -7.31
N PHE A 260 5.92 11.82 -7.05
CA PHE A 260 4.46 11.82 -7.14
C PHE A 260 4.03 12.26 -8.53
N CYS A 261 3.02 11.59 -9.10
CA CYS A 261 2.61 11.77 -10.49
C CYS A 261 3.78 11.55 -11.48
N ALA A 262 4.54 10.48 -11.30
CA ALA A 262 5.81 10.23 -11.97
C ALA A 262 5.73 10.30 -13.51
N SER A 263 4.60 9.92 -14.12
CA SER A 263 4.38 10.00 -15.57
C SER A 263 4.41 11.44 -16.11
N ASN A 264 4.23 12.45 -15.25
CA ASN A 264 4.24 13.87 -15.62
C ASN A 264 5.64 14.48 -15.61
N ARG A 265 6.66 13.72 -15.22
CA ARG A 265 8.06 14.15 -15.26
C ARG A 265 8.44 14.50 -16.71
N LYS A 266 8.92 15.73 -16.91
CA LYS A 266 9.37 16.25 -18.21
C LYS A 266 10.85 16.01 -18.43
#